data_AF-G7MSB6-F1
#
_entry.id   AF-G7MSB6-F1
#
_cell.length_a   1.000
_cell.length_b   1.000
_cell.length_c   1.000
_cell.angle_alpha   90.00
_cell.angle_beta   90.00
_cell.angle_gamma   90.00
#
_symmetry.space_group_name_H-M   'P 1'
#
loop_
_entity.id
_entity.type
_entity.pdbx_description
1 polymer ?
#
loop_
_entity_poly.entity_id
_entity_poly.type
_entity_poly.pdbx_seq_one_letter_code
_entity_poly.pdbx_strand_id
1 'polypeptide(L)'
;RKERRRTQSINSAFAELRECIPNVPADTKLSKIKTLRLATSYIAYLMDLLAKDDQNGEAEAFKAEIKKTDVKEEKRKKELNEILKSTVSSNDKKTKGRTGWPQHVWALELKQ
;
A
#
# COMPACT_ATOMS: atom_id res chain seq x y z
N ARG A 1 -12.93 14.46 -13.12
CA ARG A 1 -12.26 15.54 -12.34
C ARG A 1 -12.63 15.51 -10.83
N LYS A 2 -13.91 15.39 -10.45
CA LYS A 2 -14.37 15.32 -9.04
C LYS A 2 -13.78 14.14 -8.25
N GLU A 3 -13.85 12.91 -8.78
CA GLU A 3 -13.35 11.72 -8.07
C GLU A 3 -11.84 11.73 -7.83
N ARG A 4 -11.07 12.31 -8.77
CA ARG A 4 -9.63 12.53 -8.59
C ARG A 4 -9.33 13.43 -7.39
N ARG A 5 -10.07 14.54 -7.24
CA ARG A 5 -9.91 15.45 -6.09
C ARG A 5 -10.28 14.77 -4.77
N ARG A 6 -11.38 14.02 -4.74
CA ARG A 6 -11.80 13.22 -3.58
C ARG A 6 -10.70 12.23 -3.17
N THR A 7 -10.17 11.48 -4.14
CA THR A 7 -9.09 10.51 -3.92
C THR A 7 -7.82 11.20 -3.41
N GLN A 8 -7.47 12.36 -3.97
CA GLN A 8 -6.30 13.13 -3.54
C GLN A 8 -6.45 13.59 -2.08
N SER A 9 -7.61 14.14 -1.72
CA SER A 9 -7.92 14.54 -0.33
C SER A 9 -7.81 13.37 0.65
N ILE A 10 -8.37 12.19 0.29
CA ILE A 10 -8.25 10.98 1.12
C ILE A 10 -6.78 10.56 1.27
N ASN A 11 -5.99 10.62 0.20
CA ASN A 11 -4.59 10.21 0.25
C ASN A 11 -3.73 11.17 1.09
N SER A 12 -4.02 12.48 1.06
CA SER A 12 -3.40 13.48 1.94
C SER A 12 -3.70 13.19 3.40
N ALA A 13 -4.97 13.00 3.77
CA ALA A 13 -5.34 12.64 5.13
C ALA A 13 -4.69 11.33 5.62
N PHE A 14 -4.54 10.34 4.72
CA PHE A 14 -3.80 9.12 5.03
C PHE A 14 -2.30 9.38 5.25
N ALA A 15 -1.69 10.36 4.56
CA ALA A 15 -0.28 10.73 4.76
C ALA A 15 -0.09 11.37 6.13
N GLU A 16 -0.93 12.34 6.48
CA GLU A 16 -0.96 12.98 7.81
C GLU A 16 -1.14 11.94 8.93
N LEU A 17 -2.06 10.98 8.76
CA LEU A 17 -2.25 9.90 9.74
C LEU A 17 -1.00 9.02 9.92
N ARG A 18 -0.15 8.87 8.90
CA ARG A 18 1.09 8.09 9.03
C ARG A 18 2.14 8.82 9.87
N GLU A 19 2.19 10.14 9.78
CA GLU A 19 3.12 10.97 10.55
C GLU A 19 2.83 10.90 12.05
N CYS A 20 1.58 10.61 12.43
CA CYS A 20 1.20 10.39 13.82
C CYS A 20 1.60 9.03 14.40
N ILE A 21 2.04 8.07 13.58
CA ILE A 21 2.38 6.71 14.06
C ILE A 21 3.85 6.68 14.52
N PRO A 22 4.12 6.45 15.81
CA PRO A 22 5.48 6.43 16.32
C PRO A 22 6.25 5.16 15.91
N ASN A 23 7.58 5.22 16.00
CA ASN A 23 8.50 4.10 15.72
C ASN A 23 8.37 3.53 14.29
N VAL A 24 7.89 4.35 13.35
CA VAL A 24 7.87 4.07 11.92
C VAL A 24 8.79 5.07 11.21
N PRO A 25 9.83 4.61 10.49
CA PRO A 25 10.68 5.50 9.71
C PRO A 25 9.87 6.32 8.69
N ALA A 26 10.22 7.59 8.50
CA ALA A 26 9.46 8.52 7.64
C ALA A 26 9.36 8.08 6.17
N ASP A 27 10.30 7.27 5.69
CA ASP A 27 10.32 6.69 4.35
C ASP A 27 9.48 5.40 4.22
N THR A 28 9.00 4.85 5.33
CA THR A 28 8.23 3.60 5.34
C THR A 28 6.81 3.83 4.82
N LYS A 29 6.55 3.32 3.61
CA LYS A 29 5.21 3.36 3.01
C LYS A 29 4.27 2.32 3.64
N LEU A 30 3.53 2.72 4.64
CA LEU A 30 2.45 1.91 5.22
C LEU A 30 1.26 1.80 4.25
N SER A 31 0.81 0.57 3.99
CA SER A 31 -0.47 0.33 3.31
C SER A 31 -1.64 0.90 4.12
N LYS A 32 -2.75 1.27 3.46
CA LYS A 32 -3.94 1.84 4.12
C LYS A 32 -4.41 0.99 5.32
N ILE A 33 -4.47 -0.33 5.16
CA ILE A 33 -4.88 -1.23 6.25
C ILE A 33 -3.88 -1.24 7.41
N LYS A 34 -2.57 -1.20 7.14
CA LYS A 34 -1.54 -1.12 8.19
C LYS A 34 -1.62 0.21 8.94
N THR A 35 -1.77 1.33 8.22
CA THR A 35 -1.95 2.65 8.83
C THR A 35 -3.14 2.66 9.78
N LEU A 36 -4.30 2.15 9.35
CA LEU A 36 -5.49 2.10 10.20
C LEU A 36 -5.28 1.24 11.45
N ARG A 37 -4.72 0.03 11.29
CA ARG A 37 -4.45 -0.88 12.42
C ARG A 37 -3.51 -0.25 13.45
N LEU A 38 -2.40 0.33 12.99
CA LEU A 38 -1.41 0.96 13.87
C LEU A 38 -1.97 2.20 14.56
N ALA A 39 -2.75 3.03 13.85
CA ALA A 39 -3.41 4.18 14.46
C ALA A 39 -4.39 3.77 15.56
N THR A 40 -5.22 2.75 15.33
CA THR A 40 -6.13 2.22 16.36
C THR A 40 -5.36 1.69 17.57
N SER A 41 -4.30 0.90 17.35
CA SER A 41 -3.45 0.40 18.44
C SER A 41 -2.77 1.54 19.21
N TYR A 42 -2.36 2.61 18.51
CA TYR A 42 -1.72 3.75 19.16
C TYR A 42 -2.71 4.55 20.02
N ILE A 43 -3.94 4.75 19.55
CA ILE A 43 -5.00 5.36 20.35
C ILE A 43 -5.23 4.53 21.62
N ALA A 44 -5.39 3.21 21.50
CA ALA A 44 -5.58 2.33 22.66
C ALA A 44 -4.42 2.41 23.66
N TYR A 45 -3.18 2.43 23.15
CA TYR A 45 -1.99 2.61 23.98
C TYR A 45 -2.01 3.94 24.76
N LEU A 46 -2.34 5.04 24.10
CA LEU A 46 -2.42 6.36 24.75
C LEU A 46 -3.54 6.40 25.80
N MET A 47 -4.69 5.77 25.53
CA MET A 47 -5.78 5.66 26.51
C MET A 47 -5.37 4.84 27.74
N ASP A 48 -4.69 3.72 27.54
CA ASP A 48 -4.16 2.91 28.64
C ASP A 48 -3.10 3.64 29.46
N LEU A 49 -2.23 4.42 28.80
CA LEU A 49 -1.19 5.20 29.46
C LEU A 49 -1.81 6.30 30.35
N LEU A 50 -2.78 7.05 29.82
CA LEU A 50 -3.51 8.07 30.57
C LEU A 50 -4.29 7.48 31.76
N ALA A 51 -4.78 6.24 31.66
CA ALA A 51 -5.45 5.55 32.75
C ALA A 51 -4.47 5.03 33.83
N LYS A 52 -3.20 4.82 33.48
CA LYS A 52 -2.16 4.29 34.37
C LYS A 52 -1.35 5.38 35.08
N ASP A 53 -1.36 6.62 34.60
CA ASP A 53 -0.63 7.73 35.23
C ASP A 53 -1.11 8.07 36.67
N ASP A 54 -2.21 7.47 37.16
CA ASP A 54 -2.59 7.49 38.58
C ASP A 54 -1.77 6.50 39.45
N GLN A 55 -1.02 5.57 38.85
CA GLN A 55 -0.20 4.56 39.55
C GLN A 55 1.13 4.29 38.82
N ASN A 56 2.13 5.17 39.08
CA ASN A 56 3.59 5.05 38.96
C ASN A 56 4.24 3.74 38.41
N GLY A 57 3.80 3.25 37.25
CA GLY A 57 4.26 2.00 36.63
C GLY A 57 4.75 2.21 35.21
N GLU A 58 5.98 1.79 34.93
CA GLU A 58 6.64 1.87 33.63
C GLU A 58 5.75 1.28 32.51
N ALA A 59 5.08 2.15 31.75
CA ALA A 59 4.28 1.72 30.61
C ALA A 59 5.20 1.30 29.46
N GLU A 60 5.16 0.01 29.09
CA GLU A 60 5.87 -0.53 27.92
C GLU A 60 5.68 0.38 26.69
N ALA A 61 6.77 0.80 26.06
CA ALA A 61 6.73 1.69 24.90
C ALA A 61 5.96 1.07 23.72
N PHE A 62 5.22 1.89 22.97
CA PHE A 62 4.47 1.44 21.79
C PHE A 62 5.37 0.78 20.74
N LYS A 63 5.09 -0.48 20.37
CA LYS A 63 5.82 -1.22 19.33
C LYS A 63 4.99 -1.30 18.03
N ALA A 64 5.41 -0.56 17.00
CA ALA A 64 4.83 -0.69 15.67
C ALA A 64 5.30 -2.00 15.01
N GLU A 65 4.49 -3.06 15.04
CA GLU A 65 4.83 -4.31 14.34
C GLU A 65 4.76 -4.15 12.81
N ILE A 66 5.85 -3.67 12.21
CA ILE A 66 6.02 -3.63 10.76
C ILE A 66 6.63 -4.95 10.29
N LYS A 67 5.86 -6.03 10.29
CA LYS A 67 6.30 -7.27 9.61
C LYS A 67 6.48 -6.96 8.13
N LYS A 68 7.73 -6.90 7.66
CA LYS A 68 8.05 -6.83 6.23
C LYS A 68 7.60 -8.16 5.63
N THR A 69 6.48 -8.14 4.91
CA THR A 69 6.05 -9.30 4.15
C THR A 69 6.85 -9.31 2.85
N ASP A 70 8.16 -9.53 2.94
CA ASP A 70 9.04 -9.75 1.78
C ASP A 70 8.53 -10.95 0.95
N VAL A 71 7.84 -11.90 1.60
CA VAL A 71 7.25 -13.09 0.97
C VAL A 71 6.27 -12.76 -0.18
N LYS A 72 5.49 -11.68 -0.09
CA LYS A 72 4.51 -11.30 -1.13
C LYS A 72 5.14 -10.52 -2.28
N GLU A 73 6.28 -9.89 -2.04
CA GLU A 73 7.06 -9.24 -3.09
C GLU A 73 7.87 -10.27 -3.88
N GLU A 74 8.47 -11.24 -3.18
CA GLU A 74 9.18 -12.36 -3.78
C GLU A 74 8.27 -13.19 -4.69
N LYS A 75 7.04 -13.47 -4.25
CA LYS A 75 6.04 -14.20 -5.06
C LYS A 75 5.66 -13.42 -6.32
N ARG A 76 5.45 -12.10 -6.21
CA ARG A 76 5.17 -11.24 -7.38
C ARG A 76 6.37 -11.13 -8.32
N LYS A 77 7.60 -11.08 -7.81
CA LYS A 77 8.83 -11.09 -8.62
C LYS A 77 9.01 -12.43 -9.34
N LYS A 78 8.72 -13.56 -8.68
CA LYS A 78 8.74 -14.90 -9.28
C LYS A 78 7.67 -15.04 -10.37
N GLU A 79 6.44 -14.59 -10.13
CA GLU A 79 5.36 -14.58 -11.13
C GLU A 79 5.70 -13.69 -12.34
N LEU A 80 6.24 -12.48 -12.13
CA LEU A 80 6.72 -11.60 -13.20
C LEU A 80 7.85 -12.24 -14.01
N ASN A 81 8.78 -12.92 -13.35
CA ASN A 81 9.90 -13.58 -14.00
C ASN A 81 9.45 -14.80 -14.83
N GLU A 82 8.47 -15.56 -14.35
CA GLU A 82 7.84 -16.66 -15.11
C GLU A 82 7.04 -16.15 -16.33
N ILE A 83 6.32 -15.04 -16.18
CA ILE A 83 5.63 -14.38 -17.30
C ILE A 83 6.65 -13.85 -18.33
N LEU A 84 7.77 -13.31 -17.88
CA LEU A 84 8.84 -12.85 -18.77
C LEU A 84 9.49 -14.02 -19.51
N LYS A 85 9.82 -15.11 -18.82
CA LYS A 85 10.38 -16.33 -19.43
C LYS A 85 9.46 -16.97 -20.45
N SER A 86 8.17 -17.07 -20.15
CA SER A 86 7.16 -17.61 -21.09
C SER A 86 6.97 -16.72 -22.33
N THR A 87 7.11 -15.40 -22.17
CA THR A 87 7.06 -14.45 -23.29
C THR A 87 8.26 -14.58 -24.22
N VAL A 88 9.45 -14.90 -23.70
CA VAL A 88 10.68 -15.04 -24.50
C VAL A 88 10.73 -16.39 -25.26
N SER A 89 9.98 -17.41 -24.83
CA SER A 89 9.89 -18.70 -25.55
C SER A 89 8.90 -18.73 -26.73
N SER A 90 7.94 -17.79 -26.79
CA SER A 90 6.98 -17.71 -27.92
C SER A 90 7.38 -16.60 -28.88
N ASN A 91 8.16 -16.99 -29.89
CA ASN A 91 8.69 -16.12 -30.93
C ASN A 91 7.62 -15.79 -32.00
N ASP A 92 6.54 -15.11 -31.62
CA ASP A 92 5.56 -14.54 -32.57
C ASP A 92 5.22 -13.10 -32.19
N LYS A 93 5.62 -12.19 -33.08
CA LYS A 93 5.52 -10.74 -32.95
C LYS A 93 4.06 -10.29 -32.87
N LYS A 94 3.49 -10.24 -31.67
CA LYS A 94 2.21 -9.56 -31.40
C LYS A 94 2.48 -8.22 -30.72
N THR A 95 2.33 -7.14 -31.49
CA THR A 95 2.39 -5.75 -31.06
C THR A 95 1.22 -5.44 -30.09
N LYS A 96 1.35 -5.89 -28.84
CA LYS A 96 0.45 -5.45 -27.76
C LYS A 96 0.75 -3.99 -27.50
N GLY A 97 -0.17 -3.12 -27.92
CA GLY A 97 -0.12 -1.70 -27.66
C GLY A 97 -0.12 -1.39 -26.17
N ARG A 98 0.17 -0.12 -25.87
CA ARG A 98 0.42 0.46 -24.54
C ARG A 98 -0.68 0.20 -23.48
N THR A 99 -1.87 -0.21 -23.90
CA THR A 99 -3.06 -0.37 -23.06
C THR A 99 -3.37 -1.82 -22.71
N GLY A 100 -2.66 -2.80 -23.28
CA GLY A 100 -2.91 -4.23 -23.04
C GLY A 100 -4.14 -4.80 -23.74
N TRP A 101 -4.87 -3.99 -24.50
CA TRP A 101 -5.99 -4.42 -25.35
C TRP A 101 -5.52 -4.71 -26.78
N PRO A 102 -6.14 -5.66 -27.50
CA PRO A 102 -5.86 -5.87 -28.92
C PRO A 102 -6.14 -4.60 -29.73
N GLN A 103 -5.23 -4.25 -30.63
CA GLN A 103 -5.23 -2.95 -31.33
C GLN A 103 -6.53 -2.66 -32.10
N HIS A 104 -7.18 -3.70 -32.63
CA HIS A 104 -8.48 -3.59 -33.31
C HIS A 104 -9.64 -3.27 -32.37
N VAL A 105 -9.60 -3.72 -31.11
CA VAL A 105 -10.64 -3.43 -30.10
C VAL A 105 -10.62 -1.94 -29.73
N TRP A 106 -9.42 -1.37 -29.59
CA TRP A 106 -9.28 0.07 -29.30
C TRP A 106 -9.70 0.96 -30.48
N ALA A 107 -9.46 0.52 -31.71
CA ALA A 107 -9.84 1.27 -32.90
C ALA A 107 -11.36 1.39 -33.11
N LEU A 108 -12.15 0.43 -32.61
CA LEU A 108 -13.61 0.43 -32.75
C LEU A 108 -14.31 1.46 -31.85
N GLU A 109 -13.69 1.85 -30.73
CA GLU A 109 -14.24 2.85 -29.78
C GLU A 109 -14.18 4.29 -30.34
N LEU A 110 -13.43 4.53 -31.43
CA LEU A 110 -13.27 5.85 -32.04
C LEU A 110 -14.30 6.15 -33.14
N LYS A 111 -15.35 5.33 -33.25
CA LYS A 111 -16.40 5.48 -34.27
C LYS A 111 -17.78 5.60 -33.61
N GLN A 112 -17.99 6.70 -32.89
CA GLN A 112 -19.30 7.30 -32.57
C GLN A 112 -19.23 8.81 -32.74
#